data_AF-A9AXH4-F1
#
_entry.id   AF-A9AXH4-F1
#
_cell.length_a   1.000
_cell.length_b   1.000
_cell.length_c   1.000
_cell.angle_alpha   90.00
_cell.angle_beta   90.00
_cell.angle_gamma   90.00
#
_symmetry.space_group_name_H-M   'P 1'
#
loop_
_entity.id
_entity.type
_entity.pdbx_description
1 polymer ?
#
loop_
_entity_poly.entity_id
_entity_poly.type
_entity_poly.pdbx_seq_one_letter_code
_entity_poly.pdbx_strand_id
1 'polypeptide(L)'
;MNYYQDVFPWEVVVVSSVILASMALFSTVRWIFRPQPKVFPGKRIVLFVICLGLIFYAFRFVPNFRDKFELGLSTNRAATSDNPILPELMTPRFTQDQNTVYQAGIRTIQAQRGWTITNRSDSQKALKVDIDVMLGIFTDELTIAFIDEGGQTRVDIQSASKVGGADLGANRRHIRQLVRALEEDLGTPSQ
;
A
#
# COMPACT_ATOMS: atom_id res chain seq x y z
N MET A 1 -14.61 2.44 -13.37
CA MET A 1 -13.30 3.10 -13.57
C MET A 1 -13.12 4.22 -12.55
N ASN A 2 -13.01 3.85 -11.26
CA ASN A 2 -12.74 4.81 -10.18
C ASN A 2 -11.22 4.99 -10.02
N TYR A 3 -10.65 5.82 -10.88
CA TYR A 3 -9.22 6.17 -10.93
C TYR A 3 -8.70 6.96 -9.70
N TYR A 4 -9.51 7.10 -8.64
CA TYR A 4 -9.25 7.93 -7.46
C TYR A 4 -8.93 7.09 -6.21
N GLN A 5 -8.09 6.06 -6.34
CA GLN A 5 -7.47 5.45 -5.16
C GLN A 5 -6.15 6.14 -4.87
N ASP A 6 -6.24 7.07 -3.92
CA ASP A 6 -5.15 7.66 -3.15
C ASP A 6 -4.12 8.48 -3.94
N VAL A 7 -4.52 9.68 -4.40
CA VAL A 7 -3.55 10.74 -4.80
C VAL A 7 -2.47 10.93 -3.73
N PHE A 8 -2.84 10.73 -2.45
CA PHE A 8 -1.91 10.58 -1.34
C PHE A 8 -2.36 9.43 -0.43
N PRO A 9 -1.65 8.29 -0.39
CA PRO A 9 -1.92 7.24 0.57
C PRO A 9 -1.80 7.77 2.00
N TRP A 10 -2.69 7.33 2.90
CA TRP A 10 -2.66 7.78 4.29
C TRP A 10 -1.30 7.51 4.95
N GLU A 11 -0.60 6.45 4.54
CA GLU A 11 0.74 6.13 5.05
C GLU A 11 1.73 7.27 4.74
N VAL A 12 1.70 7.79 3.51
CA VAL A 12 2.53 8.92 3.08
C VAL A 12 2.15 10.18 3.84
N VAL A 13 0.85 10.45 3.99
CA VAL A 13 0.36 11.61 4.77
C VAL A 13 0.86 11.57 6.21
N VAL A 14 0.80 10.40 6.85
CA VAL A 14 1.23 10.22 8.25
C VAL A 14 2.74 10.37 8.37
N VAL A 15 3.52 9.72 7.51
CA VAL A 15 5.00 9.81 7.54
C VAL A 15 5.46 11.24 7.29
N SER A 16 4.91 11.90 6.27
CA SER A 16 5.19 13.33 6.01
C SER A 16 4.77 14.20 7.20
N SER A 17 3.63 13.94 7.84
CA SER A 17 3.17 14.68 9.01
C SER A 17 4.10 14.50 10.21
N VAL A 18 4.61 13.28 10.46
CA VAL A 18 5.57 13.00 11.54
C VAL A 18 6.88 13.76 11.31
N ILE A 19 7.40 13.75 10.08
CA ILE A 19 8.63 14.48 9.72
C ILE A 19 8.43 15.99 9.92
N LEU A 20 7.37 16.56 9.35
CA LEU A 20 7.08 17.99 9.44
C LEU A 20 6.80 18.44 10.88
N ALA A 21 6.08 17.64 11.67
CA ALA A 21 5.87 17.90 13.09
C ALA A 21 7.20 17.90 13.85
N SER A 22 8.07 16.92 13.59
CA SER A 22 9.40 16.84 14.23
C SER A 22 10.27 18.05 13.89
N MET A 23 10.30 18.46 12.62
CA MET A 23 11.00 19.67 12.18
C MET A 23 10.44 20.94 12.82
N ALA A 24 9.11 21.07 12.87
CA ALA A 24 8.42 22.20 13.49
C ALA A 24 8.71 22.28 14.99
N LEU A 25 8.71 21.14 15.68
CA LEU A 25 9.03 21.03 17.10
C LEU A 25 10.50 21.42 17.36
N PHE A 26 11.45 20.80 16.66
CA PHE A 26 12.88 21.11 16.80
C PHE A 26 13.16 22.60 16.54
N SER A 27 12.54 23.16 15.51
CA SER A 27 12.66 24.57 15.16
C SER A 27 12.05 25.50 16.22
N THR A 28 10.99 25.06 16.91
CA THR A 28 10.37 25.79 18.02
C THR A 28 11.25 25.73 19.27
N VAL A 29 11.76 24.55 19.63
CA VAL A 29 12.72 24.36 20.72
C VAL A 29 13.95 25.24 20.51
N ARG A 30 14.56 25.21 19.32
CA ARG A 30 15.70 26.06 18.96
C ARG A 30 15.38 27.56 19.09
N TRP A 31 14.14 27.98 18.85
CA TRP A 31 13.73 29.37 19.02
C TRP A 31 13.64 29.78 20.49
N ILE A 32 13.10 28.92 21.36
CA ILE A 32 12.99 29.15 22.81
C ILE A 32 14.38 29.41 23.42
N PHE A 33 15.38 28.66 22.98
CA PHE A 33 16.76 28.79 23.47
C PHE A 33 17.59 29.88 22.76
N ARG A 34 16.99 30.74 21.93
CA ARG A 34 17.73 31.87 21.34
C ARG A 34 17.94 32.98 22.39
N PRO A 35 19.12 33.61 22.44
CA PRO A 35 19.44 34.63 23.42
C PRO A 35 18.59 35.91 23.30
N GLN A 36 18.08 36.24 22.11
CA GLN A 36 17.10 37.32 21.89
C GLN A 36 16.09 36.96 20.79
N PRO A 37 14.97 36.29 21.13
CA PRO A 37 13.95 35.92 20.17
C PRO A 37 13.12 37.16 19.76
N LYS A 38 13.27 37.63 18.52
CA LYS A 38 12.60 38.85 18.03
C LYS A 38 11.14 38.66 17.56
N VAL A 39 10.74 37.44 17.18
CA VAL A 39 9.41 37.15 16.58
C VAL A 39 8.88 35.81 17.09
N PHE A 40 7.63 35.77 17.56
CA PHE A 40 6.95 34.55 18.01
C PHE A 40 6.84 33.49 16.89
N PRO A 41 7.14 32.20 17.13
CA PRO A 41 7.19 31.17 16.10
C PRO A 41 5.80 30.61 15.75
N GLY A 42 4.75 31.44 15.73
CA GLY A 42 3.36 31.01 15.61
C GLY A 42 3.09 30.11 14.40
N LYS A 43 3.70 30.39 13.24
CA LYS A 43 3.58 29.56 12.03
C LYS A 43 4.06 28.11 12.24
N ARG A 44 5.09 27.91 13.08
CA ARG A 44 5.67 26.57 13.37
C ARG A 44 4.76 25.79 14.31
N ILE A 45 4.20 26.46 15.30
CA ILE A 45 3.22 25.86 16.22
C ILE A 45 1.96 25.46 15.45
N VAL A 46 1.45 26.32 14.56
CA VAL A 46 0.31 25.99 13.71
C VAL A 46 0.61 24.79 12.82
N LEU A 47 1.76 24.75 12.15
CA LEU A 47 2.18 23.59 11.34
C LEU A 47 2.23 22.30 12.19
N PHE A 48 2.82 22.36 13.37
CA PHE A 48 2.89 21.23 14.29
C PHE A 48 1.50 20.70 14.66
N VAL A 49 0.58 21.59 15.03
CA VAL A 49 -0.80 21.24 15.40
C VAL A 49 -1.55 20.61 14.22
N ILE A 50 -1.39 21.14 13.01
CA ILE A 50 -1.98 20.56 11.80
C ILE A 50 -1.46 19.13 11.57
N CYS A 51 -0.13 18.94 11.60
CA CYS A 51 0.46 17.62 11.41
C CYS A 51 0.02 16.63 12.49
N LEU A 52 -0.05 17.05 13.75
CA LEU A 52 -0.54 16.21 14.85
C LEU A 52 -2.02 15.84 14.64
N GLY A 53 -2.84 16.78 14.17
CA GLY A 53 -4.23 16.54 13.80
C GLY A 53 -4.38 15.51 12.68
N LEU A 54 -3.53 15.54 11.66
CA LEU A 54 -3.52 14.55 10.57
C LEU A 54 -3.15 13.14 11.08
N ILE A 55 -2.16 13.05 11.98
CA ILE A 55 -1.79 11.77 12.61
C ILE A 55 -2.95 11.23 13.44
N PHE A 56 -3.59 12.10 14.24
CA PHE A 56 -4.74 11.70 15.06
C PHE A 56 -5.95 11.30 14.21
N TYR A 57 -6.19 12.01 13.11
CA TYR A 57 -7.22 11.64 12.14
C TYR A 57 -6.97 10.24 11.57
N ALA A 58 -5.75 9.96 11.10
CA ALA A 58 -5.40 8.64 10.59
C ALA A 58 -5.58 7.56 11.66
N PHE A 59 -5.10 7.82 12.89
CA PHE A 59 -5.28 6.92 14.03
C PHE A 59 -6.76 6.61 14.32
N ARG A 60 -7.64 7.60 14.17
CA ARG A 60 -9.07 7.46 14.49
C ARG A 60 -9.88 6.81 13.37
N PHE A 61 -9.54 7.04 12.11
CA PHE A 61 -10.38 6.70 10.96
C PHE A 61 -9.80 5.61 10.06
N VAL A 62 -8.52 5.26 10.17
CA VAL A 62 -7.93 4.14 9.43
C VAL A 62 -8.13 2.85 10.23
N PRO A 63 -8.85 1.85 9.67
CA PRO A 63 -9.02 0.55 10.33
C PRO A 63 -7.68 -0.15 10.50
N ASN A 64 -7.46 -0.74 11.68
CA ASN A 64 -6.24 -1.44 12.06
C ASN A 64 -4.97 -0.59 11.83
N PHE A 65 -5.09 0.73 12.08
CA PHE A 65 -4.00 1.69 11.85
C PHE A 65 -2.69 1.26 12.50
N ARG A 66 -2.74 0.84 13.77
CA ARG A 66 -1.55 0.43 14.54
C ARG A 66 -0.82 -0.71 13.84
N ASP A 67 -1.54 -1.79 13.53
CA ASP A 67 -0.98 -2.98 12.89
C ASP A 67 -0.41 -2.64 11.51
N LYS A 68 -1.14 -1.83 10.72
CA LYS A 68 -0.68 -1.38 9.40
C LYS A 68 0.59 -0.54 9.47
N PHE A 69 0.66 0.35 10.45
CA PHE A 69 1.81 1.23 10.65
C PHE A 69 3.02 0.44 11.13
N GLU A 70 2.84 -0.45 12.11
CA GLU A 70 3.90 -1.32 12.63
C GLU A 70 4.43 -2.27 11.55
N LEU A 71 3.55 -2.91 10.77
CA LEU A 71 3.96 -3.77 9.66
C LEU A 71 4.74 -2.97 8.61
N GLY A 72 4.25 -1.79 8.21
CA GLY A 72 4.93 -0.96 7.21
C GLY A 72 6.30 -0.45 7.64
N LEU A 73 6.61 -0.45 8.95
CA LEU A 73 7.91 -0.10 9.50
C LEU A 73 8.84 -1.31 9.74
N SER A 74 8.27 -2.51 9.87
CA SER A 74 9.00 -3.72 10.26
C SER A 74 9.26 -4.70 9.12
N THR A 75 8.45 -4.66 8.06
CA THR A 75 8.59 -5.53 6.90
C THR A 75 8.46 -4.75 5.60
N ASN A 76 9.15 -5.26 4.57
CA ASN A 76 9.01 -4.82 3.18
C ASN A 76 8.28 -5.85 2.31
N ARG A 77 7.55 -6.76 2.94
CA ARG A 77 6.82 -7.85 2.27
C ARG A 77 5.39 -7.93 2.78
N ALA A 78 4.49 -8.24 1.85
CA ALA A 78 3.11 -8.59 2.13
C ALA A 78 2.73 -9.82 1.29
N ALA A 79 1.86 -10.67 1.82
CA ALA A 79 1.31 -11.80 1.09
C ALA A 79 -0.14 -12.03 1.51
N THR A 80 -0.95 -12.55 0.60
CA THR A 80 -2.28 -13.03 0.93
C THR A 80 -2.21 -14.33 1.72
N SER A 81 -3.18 -14.54 2.60
CA SER A 81 -3.33 -15.77 3.39
C SER A 81 -4.81 -16.00 3.71
N ASP A 82 -5.19 -17.24 4.01
CA ASP A 82 -6.53 -17.57 4.52
C ASP A 82 -6.75 -17.12 5.97
N ASN A 83 -5.67 -16.80 6.69
CA ASN A 83 -5.75 -16.25 8.05
C ASN A 83 -4.73 -15.10 8.25
N PRO A 84 -4.94 -13.94 7.59
CA PRO A 84 -4.01 -12.83 7.66
C PRO A 84 -4.24 -11.98 8.91
N ILE A 85 -3.19 -11.31 9.41
CA ILE A 85 -3.30 -10.31 10.48
C ILE A 85 -4.19 -9.14 10.03
N LEU A 86 -4.08 -8.76 8.76
CA LEU A 86 -4.86 -7.67 8.16
C LEU A 86 -5.93 -8.25 7.25
N PRO A 87 -7.24 -7.93 7.46
CA PRO A 87 -8.32 -8.49 6.64
C PRO A 87 -8.20 -8.20 5.13
N GLU A 88 -7.57 -7.09 4.76
CA GLU A 88 -7.33 -6.72 3.36
C GLU A 88 -6.25 -7.57 2.65
N LEU A 89 -5.60 -8.48 3.38
CA LEU A 89 -4.68 -9.49 2.83
C LEU A 89 -5.31 -10.89 2.84
N MET A 90 -6.64 -10.99 2.94
CA MET A 90 -7.32 -12.28 2.78
C MET A 90 -7.11 -12.78 1.35
N THR A 91 -6.80 -14.06 1.18
CA THR A 91 -6.67 -14.68 -0.14
C THR A 91 -8.03 -14.65 -0.85
N PRO A 92 -8.17 -13.94 -1.98
CA PRO A 92 -9.43 -13.89 -2.71
C PRO A 92 -9.69 -15.19 -3.46
N ARG A 93 -10.96 -15.58 -3.51
CA ARG A 93 -11.48 -16.68 -4.32
C ARG A 93 -12.56 -16.14 -5.25
N PHE A 94 -12.48 -16.47 -6.53
CA PHE A 94 -13.43 -16.01 -7.54
C PHE A 94 -14.22 -17.22 -8.06
N THR A 95 -15.53 -17.10 -8.24
CA THR A 95 -16.36 -18.22 -8.74
C THR A 95 -16.10 -18.58 -10.20
N GLN A 96 -15.37 -17.74 -10.93
CA GLN A 96 -14.97 -17.97 -12.31
C GLN A 96 -13.85 -19.02 -12.41
N ASP A 97 -13.72 -19.64 -13.58
CA ASP A 97 -12.67 -20.60 -13.86
C ASP A 97 -11.27 -19.96 -13.91
N GLN A 98 -10.24 -20.79 -13.70
CA GLN A 98 -8.85 -20.35 -13.57
C GLN A 98 -8.37 -19.54 -14.77
N ASN A 99 -8.78 -19.89 -15.99
CA ASN A 99 -8.32 -19.19 -17.17
C ASN A 99 -8.99 -17.81 -17.29
N THR A 100 -10.27 -17.70 -16.96
CA THR A 100 -10.97 -16.40 -16.92
C THR A 100 -10.33 -15.44 -15.93
N VAL A 101 -10.04 -15.91 -14.70
CA VAL A 101 -9.42 -15.08 -13.65
C VAL A 101 -7.97 -14.72 -14.01
N TYR A 102 -7.22 -15.66 -14.60
CA TYR A 102 -5.86 -15.39 -15.08
C TYR A 102 -5.82 -14.30 -16.18
N GLN A 103 -6.73 -14.36 -17.15
CA GLN A 103 -6.82 -13.33 -18.19
C GLN A 103 -7.26 -11.97 -17.61
N ALA A 104 -8.15 -11.96 -16.61
CA ALA A 104 -8.49 -10.75 -15.88
C ALA A 104 -7.27 -10.17 -15.15
N GLY A 105 -6.46 -11.01 -14.51
CA GLY A 105 -5.18 -10.62 -13.92
C GLY A 105 -4.27 -9.89 -14.92
N ILE A 106 -4.09 -10.45 -16.11
CA ILE A 106 -3.28 -9.82 -17.15
C ILE A 106 -3.85 -8.45 -17.56
N ARG A 107 -5.16 -8.38 -17.84
CA ARG A 107 -5.83 -7.11 -18.24
C ARG A 107 -5.71 -6.03 -17.18
N THR A 108 -6.01 -6.39 -15.93
CA THR A 108 -5.99 -5.47 -14.79
C THR A 108 -4.58 -4.94 -14.53
N ILE A 109 -3.55 -5.80 -14.59
CA ILE A 109 -2.13 -5.38 -14.46
C ILE A 109 -1.72 -4.44 -15.59
N GLN A 110 -2.05 -4.77 -16.85
CA GLN A 110 -1.71 -3.93 -18.00
C GLN A 110 -2.39 -2.55 -17.98
N ALA A 111 -3.52 -2.43 -17.29
CA ALA A 111 -4.19 -1.15 -17.06
C ALA A 111 -3.54 -0.30 -15.96
N GLN A 112 -2.68 -0.87 -15.10
CA GLN A 112 -2.00 -0.14 -14.04
C GLN A 112 -0.77 0.60 -14.59
N ARG A 113 -0.67 1.89 -14.24
CA ARG A 113 0.51 2.69 -14.58
C ARG A 113 1.70 2.28 -13.71
N GLY A 114 2.86 2.06 -14.33
CA GLY A 114 4.09 1.71 -13.62
C GLY A 114 4.19 0.23 -13.24
N TRP A 115 3.28 -0.61 -13.72
CA TRP A 115 3.30 -2.06 -13.50
C TRP A 115 3.71 -2.74 -14.80
N THR A 116 4.68 -3.66 -14.72
CA THR A 116 5.22 -4.35 -15.90
C THR A 116 5.27 -5.85 -15.63
N ILE A 117 4.59 -6.66 -16.45
CA ILE A 117 4.69 -8.12 -16.38
C ILE A 117 6.08 -8.53 -16.89
N THR A 118 6.93 -9.03 -15.99
CA THR A 118 8.30 -9.45 -16.27
C THR A 118 8.43 -10.94 -16.54
N ASN A 119 7.50 -11.75 -16.03
CA ASN A 119 7.40 -13.17 -16.34
C ASN A 119 5.93 -13.61 -16.40
N ARG A 120 5.61 -14.44 -17.39
CA ARG A 120 4.29 -15.02 -17.60
C ARG A 120 4.43 -16.51 -17.85
N SER A 121 3.80 -17.31 -16.99
CA SER A 121 3.71 -18.76 -17.16
C SER A 121 2.26 -19.15 -17.47
N ASP A 122 1.95 -19.35 -18.75
CA ASP A 122 0.60 -19.72 -19.20
C ASP A 122 0.20 -21.13 -18.77
N SER A 123 1.18 -22.04 -18.62
CA SER A 123 0.96 -23.42 -18.19
C SER A 123 0.66 -23.51 -16.70
N GLN A 124 1.40 -22.74 -15.87
CA GLN A 124 1.20 -22.71 -14.42
C GLN A 124 0.17 -21.66 -13.98
N LYS A 125 -0.35 -20.85 -14.92
CA LYS A 125 -1.22 -19.69 -14.66
C LYS A 125 -0.62 -18.84 -13.53
N ALA A 126 0.60 -18.36 -13.76
CA ALA A 126 1.33 -17.52 -12.82
C ALA A 126 1.91 -16.30 -13.52
N LEU A 127 2.03 -15.20 -12.76
CA LEU A 127 2.57 -13.93 -13.22
C LEU A 127 3.62 -13.41 -12.25
N LYS A 128 4.61 -12.73 -12.82
CA LYS A 128 5.57 -11.90 -12.09
C LYS A 128 5.51 -10.49 -12.65
N VAL A 129 5.39 -9.51 -11.77
CA VAL A 129 5.17 -8.12 -12.12
C VAL A 129 6.15 -7.24 -11.35
N ASP A 130 6.86 -6.37 -12.05
CA ASP A 130 7.64 -5.31 -11.44
C ASP A 130 6.79 -4.04 -11.33
N ILE A 131 6.86 -3.36 -10.20
CA ILE A 131 6.11 -2.14 -9.91
C ILE A 131 7.08 -1.01 -9.61
N ASP A 132 7.02 0.05 -10.41
CA ASP A 132 7.82 1.25 -10.22
C ASP A 132 7.27 2.10 -9.07
N VAL A 133 8.10 2.30 -8.05
CA VAL A 133 7.77 3.08 -6.85
C VAL A 133 8.58 4.37 -6.83
N MET A 134 7.97 5.44 -6.33
CA MET A 134 8.58 6.77 -6.19
C MET A 134 9.19 7.30 -7.50
N LEU A 135 8.39 7.33 -8.58
CA LEU A 135 8.82 7.76 -9.93
C LEU A 135 9.99 6.92 -10.49
N GLY A 136 10.02 5.63 -10.19
CA GLY A 136 11.01 4.68 -10.72
C GLY A 136 12.33 4.64 -9.94
N ILE A 137 12.36 5.19 -8.71
CA ILE A 137 13.56 5.11 -7.85
C ILE A 137 13.69 3.72 -7.22
N PHE A 138 12.55 3.08 -6.93
CA PHE A 138 12.51 1.73 -6.35
C PHE A 138 11.63 0.83 -7.21
N THR A 139 11.89 -0.47 -7.14
CA THR A 139 11.08 -1.48 -7.84
C THR A 139 10.65 -2.54 -6.83
N ASP A 140 9.33 -2.68 -6.71
CA ASP A 140 8.71 -3.78 -5.98
C ASP A 140 8.43 -4.94 -6.94
N GLU A 141 8.41 -6.15 -6.43
CA GLU A 141 8.10 -7.37 -7.16
C GLU A 141 6.83 -7.99 -6.62
N LEU A 142 5.88 -8.23 -7.51
CA LEU A 142 4.60 -8.86 -7.23
C LEU A 142 4.56 -10.22 -7.95
N THR A 143 4.39 -11.30 -7.21
CA THR A 143 4.18 -12.65 -7.72
C THR A 143 2.74 -13.06 -7.49
N ILE A 144 2.13 -13.67 -8.51
CA ILE A 144 0.71 -14.02 -8.51
C ILE A 144 0.58 -15.44 -9.04
N ALA A 145 -0.14 -16.29 -8.30
CA ALA A 145 -0.52 -17.63 -8.73
C ALA A 145 -2.04 -17.76 -8.73
N PHE A 146 -2.59 -18.26 -9.83
CA PHE A 146 -4.02 -18.51 -10.00
C PHE A 146 -4.23 -20.02 -9.89
N ILE A 147 -4.95 -20.47 -8.87
CA ILE A 147 -5.07 -21.88 -8.48
C ILE A 147 -6.54 -22.30 -8.63
N ASP A 148 -6.79 -23.33 -9.43
CA ASP A 148 -8.11 -23.95 -9.51
C ASP A 148 -8.40 -24.76 -8.24
N GLU A 149 -9.48 -24.44 -7.54
CA GLU A 149 -9.97 -25.16 -6.35
C GLU A 149 -11.29 -25.89 -6.63
N GLY A 150 -11.62 -26.19 -7.89
CA GLY A 150 -12.76 -27.03 -8.24
C GLY A 150 -14.10 -26.28 -8.14
N GLY A 151 -14.29 -25.33 -9.05
CA GLY A 151 -15.50 -24.47 -9.12
C GLY A 151 -15.29 -23.04 -8.61
N GLN A 152 -14.07 -22.74 -8.15
CA GLN A 152 -13.60 -21.38 -7.87
C GLN A 152 -12.08 -21.31 -8.12
N THR A 153 -11.58 -20.11 -8.35
CA THR A 153 -10.17 -19.82 -8.51
C THR A 153 -9.65 -19.03 -7.33
N ARG A 154 -8.71 -19.61 -6.60
CA ARG A 154 -7.93 -18.94 -5.57
C ARG A 154 -6.80 -18.13 -6.20
N VAL A 155 -6.57 -16.90 -5.74
CA VAL A 155 -5.48 -16.05 -6.23
C VAL A 155 -4.51 -15.74 -5.11
N ASP A 156 -3.36 -16.41 -5.12
CA ASP A 156 -2.28 -16.16 -4.17
C ASP A 156 -1.40 -15.01 -4.68
N ILE A 157 -1.19 -14.01 -3.84
CA ILE A 157 -0.46 -12.79 -4.20
C ILE A 157 0.60 -12.53 -3.15
N GLN A 158 1.85 -12.33 -3.58
CA GLN A 158 2.94 -11.86 -2.73
C GLN A 158 3.59 -10.63 -3.35
N SER A 159 3.82 -9.60 -2.54
CA SER A 159 4.48 -8.37 -2.95
C SER A 159 5.66 -8.11 -2.02
N ALA A 160 6.83 -7.82 -2.58
CA ALA A 160 8.02 -7.50 -1.82
C ALA A 160 8.87 -6.43 -2.53
N SER A 161 9.43 -5.50 -1.75
CA SER A 161 10.46 -4.62 -2.28
C SER A 161 11.76 -5.40 -2.54
N LYS A 162 12.43 -5.09 -3.65
CA LYS A 162 13.77 -5.62 -3.96
C LYS A 162 14.86 -4.99 -3.08
N VAL A 163 14.58 -3.87 -2.41
CA VAL A 163 15.55 -3.08 -1.62
C VAL A 163 14.95 -2.58 -0.30
N GLY A 164 15.74 -2.62 0.78
CA GLY A 164 15.35 -2.08 2.09
C GLY A 164 14.62 -3.09 3.00
N GLY A 165 14.24 -2.64 4.21
CA GLY A 165 13.59 -3.48 5.23
C GLY A 165 12.17 -3.03 5.63
N ALA A 166 11.74 -1.84 5.19
CA ALA A 166 10.43 -1.27 5.45
C ALA A 166 9.88 -0.67 4.15
N ASP A 167 8.57 -0.74 3.94
CA ASP A 167 7.91 -0.29 2.71
C ASP A 167 6.80 0.75 2.93
N LEU A 168 6.55 1.15 4.18
CA LEU A 168 5.48 2.07 4.56
C LEU A 168 4.10 1.63 4.02
N GLY A 169 3.88 0.31 3.96
CA GLY A 169 2.63 -0.30 3.48
C GLY A 169 2.45 -0.33 1.96
N ALA A 170 3.51 -0.03 1.17
CA ALA A 170 3.43 -0.06 -0.29
C ALA A 170 3.04 -1.44 -0.84
N ASN A 171 3.66 -2.53 -0.37
CA ASN A 171 3.40 -3.87 -0.89
C ASN A 171 1.98 -4.34 -0.57
N ARG A 172 1.48 -4.04 0.63
CA ARG A 172 0.07 -4.26 0.98
C ARG A 172 -0.88 -3.48 0.07
N ARG A 173 -0.53 -2.24 -0.28
CA ARG A 173 -1.32 -1.40 -1.19
C ARG A 173 -1.36 -1.99 -2.60
N HIS A 174 -0.24 -2.49 -3.11
CA HIS A 174 -0.18 -3.15 -4.42
C HIS A 174 -1.11 -4.38 -4.46
N ILE A 175 -1.05 -5.24 -3.44
CA ILE A 175 -1.98 -6.38 -3.34
C ILE A 175 -3.43 -5.90 -3.37
N ARG A 176 -3.78 -4.91 -2.55
CA ARG A 176 -5.14 -4.37 -2.48
C ARG A 176 -5.61 -3.73 -3.80
N GLN A 177 -4.72 -3.04 -4.52
CA GLN A 177 -5.01 -2.46 -5.83
C GLN A 177 -5.33 -3.55 -6.85
N LEU A 178 -4.53 -4.63 -6.89
CA LEU A 178 -4.78 -5.75 -7.78
C LEU A 178 -6.09 -6.46 -7.45
N VAL A 179 -6.32 -6.79 -6.17
CA VAL A 179 -7.57 -7.46 -5.74
C VAL A 179 -8.77 -6.63 -6.13
N ARG A 180 -8.77 -5.33 -5.85
CA ARG A 180 -9.87 -4.43 -6.24
C ARG A 180 -10.07 -4.36 -7.75
N ALA A 181 -8.99 -4.32 -8.52
CA ALA A 181 -9.11 -4.31 -9.98
C ALA A 181 -9.71 -5.62 -10.52
N LEU A 182 -9.37 -6.76 -9.92
CA LEU A 182 -10.00 -8.04 -10.22
C LEU A 182 -11.48 -8.06 -9.80
N GLU A 183 -11.82 -7.50 -8.64
CA GLU A 183 -13.21 -7.36 -8.18
C GLU A 183 -14.04 -6.48 -9.12
N GLU A 184 -13.46 -5.40 -9.65
CA GLU A 184 -14.12 -4.53 -10.63
C GLU A 184 -14.35 -5.24 -11.98
N ASP A 185 -13.45 -6.14 -12.40
CA ASP A 185 -13.55 -6.88 -13.67
C ASP A 185 -14.44 -8.13 -13.56
N LEU A 186 -14.39 -8.84 -12.43
CA LEU A 186 -15.02 -10.16 -12.24
C LEU A 186 -16.21 -10.16 -11.28
N GLY A 187 -16.40 -9.09 -10.50
CA GLY A 187 -17.32 -9.06 -9.37
C GLY A 187 -16.66 -9.46 -8.05
N THR A 188 -17.42 -9.36 -6.95
CA THR A 188 -16.91 -9.61 -5.59
C THR A 188 -16.45 -11.07 -5.41
N PRO A 189 -15.37 -11.35 -4.66
CA PRO A 189 -14.89 -12.70 -4.43
C PRO A 189 -15.94 -13.53 -3.68
N SER A 190 -15.97 -14.85 -3.88
CA SER A 190 -16.75 -15.76 -3.04
C SER A 190 -16.29 -15.65 -1.59
N GLN A 191 -17.26 -15.59 -0.67
CA GLN A 191 -17.00 -15.64 0.78
C GLN A 191 -16.55 -17.03 1.22
#